data_AF-A0A3M1XJ60-F1
#
_entry.id   AF-A0A3M1XJ60-F1
#
_cell.length_a   1.000
_cell.length_b   1.000
_cell.length_c   1.000
_cell.angle_alpha   90.00
_cell.angle_beta   90.00
_cell.angle_gamma   90.00
#
_symmetry.space_group_name_H-M   'P 1'
#
loop_
_entity.id
_entity.type
_entity.pdbx_description
1 polymer ?
#
loop_
_entity_poly.entity_id
_entity_poly.type
_entity_poly.pdbx_seq_one_letter_code
_entity_poly.pdbx_strand_id
1 'polypeptide(L)'
;MAFLLCSIGLSSRGESKPYKGAEYRTIQSFHFGRFEVRWKSAPGSGLLSSFFTFHDSFNPIAEWNEIDFENLGRYSNQTQYNVITPGQVQHVRADTLPFNPHQAFHEYAIEWTPDYVAWFVDGYETHRQTGPHIQQLIHGQKNMMNIWISDNTSWVGPFNPAILPVYAYYDWVKYYSYTPETSSHFTLQWVDSLEAWDASRWQKASHTWNGNLVDFTPENVVFRDGYLILCLTLPGALGYNGGPVIDQDVDPPYMVWARSYPDKLFLFFSEPVDSVSAQNLNNYILPGFSVTGAKLLNDGRTVRLTVPGIDLNLTLNLLAKDIADLASPPNVMSLSSIKVIPPLPVP
;
A
#
# COMPACT_ATOMS: atom_id res chain seq x y z
N MET A 1 2.58 18.23 15.30
CA MET A 1 1.56 17.40 15.96
C MET A 1 0.23 17.78 15.31
N ALA A 2 -0.11 17.11 14.21
CA ALA A 2 -1.23 17.48 13.35
C ALA A 2 -2.51 16.81 13.87
N PHE A 3 -3.51 17.61 14.19
CA PHE A 3 -4.82 17.13 14.63
C PHE A 3 -5.70 16.95 13.39
N LEU A 4 -6.06 15.70 13.07
CA LEU A 4 -7.09 15.40 12.07
C LEU A 4 -8.45 15.55 12.77
N LEU A 5 -9.04 16.74 12.70
CA LEU A 5 -10.40 17.00 13.20
C LEU A 5 -11.42 16.63 12.13
N CYS A 6 -11.71 15.35 11.99
CA CYS A 6 -12.91 14.97 11.27
C CYS A 6 -14.10 15.11 12.23
N SER A 7 -14.70 16.28 12.17
CA SER A 7 -16.04 16.50 12.67
C SER A 7 -16.99 16.21 11.51
N ILE A 8 -17.77 15.13 11.60
CA ILE A 8 -18.96 14.96 10.75
C ILE A 8 -20.00 15.95 11.26
N GLY A 9 -19.78 17.23 10.95
CA GLY A 9 -20.80 18.26 11.08
C GLY A 9 -21.73 18.14 9.88
N LEU A 10 -23.04 18.04 10.13
CA LEU A 10 -24.04 18.43 9.15
C LEU A 10 -23.75 19.89 8.75
N SER A 11 -23.02 20.09 7.65
CA SER A 11 -22.74 21.45 7.17
C SER A 11 -24.04 22.05 6.65
N SER A 12 -24.47 23.15 7.28
CA SER A 12 -25.45 24.08 6.76
C SER A 12 -24.99 24.59 5.40
N ARG A 13 -25.69 24.24 4.30
CA ARG A 13 -25.49 24.70 2.89
C ARG A 13 -24.20 25.53 2.70
N GLY A 14 -23.04 24.88 2.86
CA GLY A 14 -21.74 25.50 2.72
C GLY A 14 -21.45 25.69 1.24
N GLU A 15 -20.74 26.76 0.88
CA GLU A 15 -20.28 26.97 -0.49
C GLU A 15 -19.58 25.70 -1.00
N SER A 16 -19.92 25.29 -2.24
CA SER A 16 -19.25 24.19 -2.92
C SER A 16 -17.74 24.41 -2.87
N LYS A 17 -16.99 23.37 -2.50
CA LYS A 17 -15.54 23.42 -2.51
C LYS A 17 -15.01 23.63 -3.93
N PRO A 18 -13.84 24.27 -4.07
CA PRO A 18 -13.30 24.66 -5.38
C PRO A 18 -12.85 23.48 -6.23
N TYR A 19 -12.65 22.30 -5.62
CA TYR A 19 -12.18 21.09 -6.28
C TYR A 19 -13.16 19.94 -6.02
N LYS A 20 -13.08 18.92 -6.88
CA LYS A 20 -13.90 17.71 -6.77
C LYS A 20 -13.02 16.50 -6.72
N GLY A 21 -13.24 15.62 -5.76
CA GLY A 21 -12.53 14.35 -5.63
C GLY A 21 -13.50 13.19 -5.67
N ALA A 22 -13.05 12.04 -5.22
CA ALA A 22 -13.86 10.83 -5.22
C ALA A 22 -13.54 9.95 -4.03
N GLU A 23 -14.58 9.27 -3.54
CA GLU A 23 -14.46 8.16 -2.61
C GLU A 23 -15.41 7.04 -3.04
N TYR A 24 -14.90 5.83 -2.99
CA TYR A 24 -15.61 4.60 -3.27
C TYR A 24 -15.47 3.66 -2.08
N ARG A 25 -16.61 3.20 -1.55
CA ARG A 25 -16.65 2.54 -0.24
C ARG A 25 -17.70 1.47 -0.18
N THR A 26 -17.42 0.43 0.59
CA THR A 26 -18.35 -0.68 0.79
C THR A 26 -19.62 -0.24 1.52
N ILE A 27 -20.75 -0.87 1.18
CA ILE A 27 -22.02 -0.69 1.88
C ILE A 27 -21.98 -1.43 3.21
N GLN A 28 -21.42 -2.65 3.23
CA GLN A 28 -21.24 -3.44 4.44
C GLN A 28 -19.99 -3.02 5.21
N SER A 29 -20.03 -3.26 6.52
CA SER A 29 -18.86 -3.15 7.39
C SER A 29 -18.37 -4.54 7.77
N PHE A 30 -17.07 -4.66 8.00
CA PHE A 30 -16.38 -5.90 8.33
C PHE A 30 -15.70 -5.74 9.68
N HIS A 31 -15.71 -6.79 10.50
CA HIS A 31 -14.99 -6.82 11.76
C HIS A 31 -13.85 -7.83 11.63
N PHE A 32 -12.62 -7.32 11.69
CA PHE A 32 -11.40 -8.03 11.31
C PHE A 32 -11.37 -8.48 9.84
N GLY A 33 -10.20 -8.92 9.41
CA GLY A 33 -10.00 -9.53 8.11
C GLY A 33 -8.72 -9.08 7.44
N ARG A 34 -8.54 -9.56 6.21
CA ARG A 34 -7.51 -9.11 5.30
C ARG A 34 -8.15 -8.37 4.13
N PHE A 35 -7.68 -7.17 3.88
CA PHE A 35 -8.16 -6.28 2.82
C PHE A 35 -7.01 -6.08 1.85
N GLU A 36 -7.17 -6.52 0.60
CA GLU A 36 -6.14 -6.37 -0.42
C GLU A 36 -6.64 -5.45 -1.52
N VAL A 37 -5.72 -4.66 -2.07
CA VAL A 37 -5.96 -3.82 -3.24
C VAL A 37 -4.75 -3.83 -4.15
N ARG A 38 -4.97 -3.79 -5.45
CA ARG A 38 -3.94 -3.44 -6.43
C ARG A 38 -4.22 -2.06 -6.99
N TRP A 39 -3.34 -1.09 -6.73
CA TRP A 39 -3.56 0.30 -7.13
C TRP A 39 -2.27 1.02 -7.53
N LYS A 40 -2.47 2.14 -8.22
CA LYS A 40 -1.47 3.14 -8.56
C LYS A 40 -1.97 4.51 -8.10
N SER A 41 -1.28 5.09 -7.13
CA SER A 41 -1.69 6.33 -6.47
C SER A 41 -1.40 7.58 -7.33
N ALA A 42 -2.02 8.71 -6.99
CA ALA A 42 -1.87 9.97 -7.72
C ALA A 42 -0.60 10.75 -7.30
N PRO A 43 0.22 11.24 -8.25
CA PRO A 43 1.31 12.16 -7.95
C PRO A 43 0.81 13.61 -7.85
N GLY A 44 1.47 14.44 -7.04
CA GLY A 44 1.18 15.87 -6.91
C GLY A 44 1.28 16.37 -5.48
N SER A 45 1.98 17.49 -5.27
CA SER A 45 1.98 18.16 -3.97
C SER A 45 0.57 18.63 -3.61
N GLY A 46 0.18 18.48 -2.34
CA GLY A 46 -1.11 18.89 -1.78
C GLY A 46 -2.21 17.83 -1.78
N LEU A 47 -2.03 16.71 -2.48
CA LEU A 47 -3.01 15.64 -2.59
C LEU A 47 -2.51 14.30 -2.03
N LEU A 48 -3.44 13.37 -1.83
CA LEU A 48 -3.17 11.98 -1.49
C LEU A 48 -4.19 11.04 -2.11
N SER A 49 -3.79 9.78 -2.25
CA SER A 49 -4.69 8.64 -2.51
C SER A 49 -4.64 7.71 -1.30
N SER A 50 -5.78 7.14 -0.91
CA SER A 50 -5.86 6.23 0.25
C SER A 50 -6.57 4.90 -0.06
N PHE A 51 -6.17 3.86 0.66
CA PHE A 51 -6.88 2.60 0.82
C PHE A 51 -6.96 2.31 2.31
N PHE A 52 -8.17 2.23 2.85
CA PHE A 52 -8.36 2.28 4.29
C PHE A 52 -9.63 1.57 4.73
N THR A 53 -9.67 1.22 6.01
CA THR A 53 -10.90 0.77 6.67
C THR A 53 -11.38 1.85 7.63
N PHE A 54 -12.69 2.13 7.66
CA PHE A 54 -13.24 3.15 8.55
C PHE A 54 -14.61 2.78 9.14
N HIS A 55 -14.81 3.04 10.43
CA HIS A 55 -16.08 2.89 11.12
C HIS A 55 -16.97 4.14 11.00
N ASP A 56 -18.10 4.02 10.29
CA ASP A 56 -19.13 5.06 10.29
C ASP A 56 -19.84 5.13 11.64
N SER A 57 -19.74 6.28 12.30
CA SER A 57 -20.39 6.54 13.58
C SER A 57 -21.08 7.91 13.62
N PHE A 58 -22.16 8.00 14.39
CA PHE A 58 -22.81 9.27 14.76
C PHE A 58 -22.04 10.04 15.84
N ASN A 59 -21.08 9.40 16.51
CA ASN A 59 -20.18 9.98 17.49
C ASN A 59 -18.71 9.69 17.10
N PRO A 60 -18.24 10.22 15.96
CA PRO A 60 -16.96 9.81 15.38
C PRO A 60 -15.79 10.07 16.32
N ILE A 61 -15.81 11.13 17.14
CA ILE A 61 -14.72 11.39 18.10
C ILE A 61 -14.59 10.26 19.11
N ALA A 62 -15.69 9.76 19.68
CA ALA A 62 -15.64 8.73 20.72
C ALA A 62 -15.50 7.30 20.17
N GLU A 63 -15.91 7.05 18.94
CA GLU A 63 -16.00 5.71 18.35
C GLU A 63 -15.02 5.51 17.17
N TRP A 64 -14.05 6.41 17.01
CA TRP A 64 -13.11 6.39 15.89
C TRP A 64 -12.35 5.06 15.80
N ASN A 65 -12.53 4.32 14.71
CA ASN A 65 -11.81 3.09 14.37
C ASN A 65 -11.46 3.17 12.88
N GLU A 66 -10.17 3.33 12.58
CA GLU A 66 -9.67 3.48 11.21
C GLU A 66 -8.28 2.88 11.06
N ILE A 67 -8.01 2.33 9.87
CA ILE A 67 -6.71 1.78 9.49
C ILE A 67 -6.38 2.24 8.08
N ASP A 68 -5.23 2.90 7.90
CA ASP A 68 -4.90 3.60 6.67
C ASP A 68 -3.68 3.03 5.94
N PHE A 69 -3.76 3.01 4.61
CA PHE A 69 -2.65 3.33 3.71
C PHE A 69 -2.92 4.71 3.08
N GLU A 70 -1.92 5.59 3.12
CA GLU A 70 -1.95 6.90 2.45
C GLU A 70 -0.66 7.13 1.66
N ASN A 71 -0.79 7.29 0.34
CA ASN A 71 0.31 7.75 -0.51
C ASN A 71 0.14 9.24 -0.77
N LEU A 72 1.01 10.04 -0.17
CA LEU A 72 1.03 11.49 -0.36
C LEU A 72 1.70 11.81 -1.69
N GLY A 73 1.01 12.53 -2.57
CA GLY A 73 1.51 12.82 -3.93
C GLY A 73 2.78 13.68 -3.97
N ARG A 74 3.18 14.27 -2.83
CA ARG A 74 4.42 15.04 -2.71
C ARG A 74 5.70 14.18 -2.66
N TYR A 75 5.58 12.88 -2.38
CA TYR A 75 6.72 11.98 -2.20
C TYR A 75 6.70 10.91 -3.27
N SER A 76 7.79 10.77 -4.02
CA SER A 76 7.91 9.78 -5.09
C SER A 76 8.32 8.40 -4.61
N ASN A 77 8.36 8.14 -3.30
CA ASN A 77 8.89 6.92 -2.72
C ASN A 77 8.46 6.72 -1.26
N GLN A 78 7.22 7.06 -0.90
CA GLN A 78 6.75 6.93 0.48
C GLN A 78 5.32 6.37 0.53
N THR A 79 5.07 5.58 1.57
CA THR A 79 3.71 5.27 2.03
C THR A 79 3.59 5.62 3.52
N GLN A 80 2.42 6.10 3.91
CA GLN A 80 2.06 6.33 5.30
C GLN A 80 1.05 5.26 5.74
N TYR A 81 1.23 4.77 6.95
CA TYR A 81 0.29 3.91 7.66
C TYR A 81 -0.22 4.63 8.88
N ASN A 82 -1.42 4.25 9.29
CA ASN A 82 -1.98 4.79 10.51
C ASN A 82 -3.03 3.84 11.08
N VAL A 83 -3.13 3.85 12.40
CA VAL A 83 -4.29 3.34 13.12
C VAL A 83 -4.83 4.52 13.91
N ILE A 84 -6.10 4.81 13.75
CA ILE A 84 -6.75 5.88 14.48
C ILE A 84 -7.81 5.26 15.40
N THR A 85 -7.68 5.54 16.70
CA THR A 85 -8.52 4.95 17.75
C THR A 85 -9.41 6.01 18.41
N PRO A 86 -10.33 5.63 19.32
CA PRO A 86 -11.20 6.55 20.03
C PRO A 86 -10.47 7.79 20.58
N GLY A 87 -11.09 8.95 20.42
CA GLY A 87 -10.49 10.25 20.66
C GLY A 87 -9.64 10.78 19.49
N GLN A 88 -9.73 10.16 18.31
CA GLN A 88 -8.92 10.48 17.12
C GLN A 88 -7.41 10.35 17.38
N VAL A 89 -7.01 9.39 18.23
CA VAL A 89 -5.60 9.18 18.58
C VAL A 89 -4.88 8.49 17.42
N GLN A 90 -3.88 9.18 16.87
CA GLN A 90 -3.15 8.80 15.67
C GLN A 90 -1.91 7.96 16.00
N HIS A 91 -1.62 6.94 15.20
CA HIS A 91 -0.46 6.05 15.33
C HIS A 91 0.32 6.00 14.01
N VAL A 92 0.73 7.19 13.54
CA VAL A 92 1.32 7.39 12.22
C VAL A 92 2.70 6.77 12.11
N ARG A 93 2.94 6.07 11.00
CA ARG A 93 4.25 5.65 10.54
C ARG A 93 4.39 5.94 9.05
N ALA A 94 5.50 6.53 8.64
CA ALA A 94 5.85 6.66 7.23
C ALA A 94 7.07 5.79 6.93
N ASP A 95 7.03 5.05 5.83
CA ASP A 95 8.13 4.23 5.34
C ASP A 95 8.51 4.63 3.92
N THR A 96 9.81 4.58 3.65
CA THR A 96 10.35 4.77 2.30
C THR A 96 10.15 3.49 1.49
N LEU A 97 9.57 3.65 0.30
CA LEU A 97 9.43 2.61 -0.70
C LEU A 97 10.67 2.59 -1.63
N PRO A 98 11.09 1.42 -2.13
CA PRO A 98 12.18 1.31 -3.10
C PRO A 98 11.74 1.64 -4.54
N PHE A 99 10.46 1.94 -4.73
CA PHE A 99 9.82 2.28 -5.98
C PHE A 99 8.96 3.54 -5.83
N ASN A 100 8.37 4.01 -6.93
CA ASN A 100 7.44 5.14 -6.93
C ASN A 100 5.98 4.66 -7.02
N PRO A 101 5.18 4.80 -5.93
CA PRO A 101 3.81 4.29 -5.88
C PRO A 101 2.84 5.00 -6.83
N HIS A 102 3.31 6.03 -7.55
CA HIS A 102 2.56 6.77 -8.55
C HIS A 102 2.84 6.33 -10.00
N GLN A 103 3.85 5.47 -10.22
CA GLN A 103 4.33 5.11 -11.57
C GLN A 103 3.84 3.72 -12.02
N ALA A 104 3.82 2.74 -11.13
CA ALA A 104 3.32 1.39 -11.39
C ALA A 104 2.20 0.98 -10.42
N PHE A 105 1.51 -0.10 -10.75
CA PHE A 105 0.55 -0.74 -9.85
C PHE A 105 1.27 -1.67 -8.90
N HIS A 106 0.98 -1.54 -7.60
CA HIS A 106 1.48 -2.45 -6.57
C HIS A 106 0.33 -3.07 -5.79
N GLU A 107 0.60 -4.20 -5.15
CA GLU A 107 -0.35 -4.88 -4.29
C GLU A 107 -0.15 -4.44 -2.84
N TYR A 108 -1.22 -4.00 -2.18
CA TYR A 108 -1.21 -3.58 -0.79
C TYR A 108 -2.20 -4.42 -0.02
N ALA A 109 -1.87 -4.76 1.23
CA ALA A 109 -2.81 -5.43 2.11
C ALA A 109 -2.77 -4.92 3.55
N ILE A 110 -3.95 -4.84 4.15
CA ILE A 110 -4.14 -4.65 5.59
C ILE A 110 -4.59 -5.98 6.15
N GLU A 111 -3.87 -6.52 7.13
CA GLU A 111 -4.37 -7.57 8.02
C GLU A 111 -4.75 -6.95 9.35
N TRP A 112 -5.99 -7.15 9.76
CA TRP A 112 -6.52 -6.68 11.02
C TRP A 112 -7.11 -7.84 11.82
N THR A 113 -6.55 -8.06 12.99
CA THR A 113 -6.92 -9.10 13.95
C THR A 113 -7.15 -8.48 15.34
N PRO A 114 -7.62 -9.25 16.34
CA PRO A 114 -7.69 -8.78 17.72
C PRO A 114 -6.34 -8.35 18.31
N ASP A 115 -5.23 -8.94 17.84
CA ASP A 115 -3.91 -8.79 18.45
C ASP A 115 -3.01 -7.80 17.71
N TYR A 116 -3.22 -7.63 16.40
CA TYR A 116 -2.36 -6.82 15.56
C TYR A 116 -3.09 -6.20 14.36
N VAL A 117 -2.48 -5.14 13.85
CA VAL A 117 -2.67 -4.66 12.48
C VAL A 117 -1.33 -4.73 11.75
N ALA A 118 -1.30 -5.32 10.55
CA ALA A 118 -0.11 -5.45 9.73
C ALA A 118 -0.39 -4.98 8.30
N TRP A 119 0.60 -4.32 7.70
CA TRP A 119 0.56 -3.79 6.35
C TRP A 119 1.57 -4.55 5.49
N PHE A 120 1.13 -4.88 4.28
CA PHE A 120 1.91 -5.60 3.29
C PHE A 120 1.98 -4.80 2.00
N VAL A 121 3.13 -4.88 1.33
CA VAL A 121 3.35 -4.34 -0.01
C VAL A 121 3.97 -5.46 -0.83
N ASP A 122 3.43 -5.73 -2.02
CA ASP A 122 3.88 -6.78 -2.96
C ASP A 122 4.07 -8.17 -2.33
N GLY A 123 3.21 -8.47 -1.36
CA GLY A 123 3.10 -9.78 -0.71
C GLY A 123 3.98 -9.97 0.53
N TYR A 124 4.76 -8.98 0.97
CA TYR A 124 5.56 -9.07 2.19
C TYR A 124 5.19 -7.98 3.21
N GLU A 125 5.32 -8.31 4.49
CA GLU A 125 4.99 -7.41 5.60
C GLU A 125 6.02 -6.26 5.66
N THR A 126 5.53 -5.02 5.54
CA THR A 126 6.35 -3.81 5.66
C THR A 126 6.26 -3.21 7.05
N HIS A 127 5.10 -3.31 7.70
CA HIS A 127 4.87 -2.74 9.01
C HIS A 127 3.86 -3.55 9.81
N ARG A 128 4.00 -3.53 11.13
CA ARG A 128 3.06 -4.14 12.08
C ARG A 128 2.97 -3.31 13.34
N GLN A 129 1.74 -3.14 13.80
CA GLN A 129 1.42 -2.56 15.09
C GLN A 129 0.73 -3.60 15.97
N THR A 130 1.16 -3.66 17.23
CA THR A 130 0.61 -4.49 18.29
C THR A 130 0.43 -3.63 19.54
N GLY A 131 -0.43 -4.06 20.46
CA GLY A 131 -0.54 -3.44 21.78
C GLY A 131 -1.97 -3.00 22.11
N PRO A 132 -2.15 -2.31 23.26
CA PRO A 132 -3.48 -1.99 23.78
C PRO A 132 -4.33 -1.11 22.86
N HIS A 133 -3.72 -0.34 21.95
CA HIS A 133 -4.48 0.50 21.00
C HIS A 133 -5.18 -0.34 19.93
N ILE A 134 -4.62 -1.48 19.52
CA ILE A 134 -5.28 -2.40 18.58
C ILE A 134 -6.57 -2.97 19.18
N GLN A 135 -6.57 -3.24 20.49
CA GLN A 135 -7.76 -3.72 21.20
C GLN A 135 -8.91 -2.70 21.25
N GLN A 136 -8.66 -1.44 20.87
CA GLN A 136 -9.70 -0.40 20.76
C GLN A 136 -10.41 -0.43 19.39
N LEU A 137 -9.89 -1.20 18.41
CA LEU A 137 -10.53 -1.42 17.12
C LEU A 137 -11.63 -2.49 17.25
N ILE A 138 -12.73 -2.12 17.89
CA ILE A 138 -13.83 -3.03 18.26
C ILE A 138 -15.05 -2.92 17.34
N HIS A 139 -15.11 -1.92 16.46
CA HIS A 139 -16.25 -1.67 15.61
C HIS A 139 -16.07 -2.26 14.21
N GLY A 140 -17.17 -2.58 13.53
CA GLY A 140 -17.11 -2.97 12.12
C GLY A 140 -16.73 -1.78 11.24
N GLN A 141 -15.77 -1.98 10.35
CA GLN A 141 -15.21 -0.95 9.46
C GLN A 141 -15.53 -1.27 8.00
N LYS A 142 -15.89 -0.25 7.22
CA LYS A 142 -16.04 -0.34 5.76
C LYS A 142 -14.67 -0.32 5.12
N ASN A 143 -14.47 -1.07 4.05
CA ASN A 143 -13.35 -0.91 3.13
C ASN A 143 -13.61 0.28 2.19
N MET A 144 -12.64 1.20 2.07
CA MET A 144 -12.77 2.48 1.39
C MET A 144 -11.51 2.84 0.59
N MET A 145 -11.71 3.63 -0.46
CA MET A 145 -10.68 4.20 -1.33
C MET A 145 -11.04 5.64 -1.65
N ASN A 146 -10.08 6.57 -1.58
CA ASN A 146 -10.35 7.95 -1.98
C ASN A 146 -9.15 8.69 -2.59
N ILE A 147 -9.44 9.84 -3.19
CA ILE A 147 -8.45 10.84 -3.64
C ILE A 147 -8.94 12.24 -3.26
N TRP A 148 -8.10 13.01 -2.57
CA TRP A 148 -8.48 14.33 -2.08
C TRP A 148 -7.26 15.24 -1.85
N ILE A 149 -7.56 16.50 -1.55
CA ILE A 149 -6.57 17.56 -1.27
C ILE A 149 -6.74 17.94 0.19
N SER A 150 -5.66 17.90 0.97
CA SER A 150 -5.67 18.39 2.34
C SER A 150 -5.25 19.86 2.40
N ASP A 151 -5.88 20.64 3.28
CA ASP A 151 -5.45 22.01 3.59
C ASP A 151 -4.20 22.05 4.50
N ASN A 152 -3.79 20.91 5.05
CA ASN A 152 -2.60 20.79 5.89
C ASN A 152 -1.32 20.69 5.04
N THR A 153 -0.88 21.85 4.56
CA THR A 153 0.31 21.96 3.70
C THR A 153 1.61 21.49 4.36
N SER A 154 1.69 21.44 5.69
CA SER A 154 2.87 20.88 6.37
C SER A 154 2.99 19.37 6.12
N TRP A 155 1.86 18.68 6.00
CA TRP A 155 1.76 17.25 5.76
C TRP A 155 1.83 16.94 4.26
N VAL A 156 0.89 17.47 3.46
CA VAL A 156 0.76 17.13 2.03
C VAL A 156 1.54 18.04 1.08
N GLY A 157 2.11 19.13 1.57
CA GLY A 157 2.72 20.17 0.73
C GLY A 157 1.67 21.15 0.15
N PRO A 158 2.10 22.25 -0.48
CA PRO A 158 1.17 23.18 -1.12
C PRO A 158 0.53 22.55 -2.37
N PHE A 159 -0.77 22.76 -2.57
CA PHE A 159 -1.48 22.31 -3.77
C PHE A 159 -1.35 23.33 -4.91
N ASN A 160 -1.04 22.85 -6.12
CA ASN A 160 -1.05 23.67 -7.34
C ASN A 160 -2.17 23.20 -8.28
N PRO A 161 -3.27 23.95 -8.46
CA PRO A 161 -4.41 23.50 -9.27
C PRO A 161 -4.09 23.30 -10.75
N ALA A 162 -2.96 23.80 -11.26
CA ALA A 162 -2.55 23.60 -12.65
C ALA A 162 -2.24 22.14 -13.01
N ILE A 163 -2.08 21.25 -12.02
CA ILE A 163 -1.88 19.82 -12.25
C ILE A 163 -3.18 19.07 -12.55
N LEU A 164 -4.35 19.69 -12.32
CA LEU A 164 -5.63 19.04 -12.55
C LEU A 164 -5.91 18.86 -14.05
N PRO A 165 -6.56 17.76 -14.44
CA PRO A 165 -7.04 16.67 -13.58
C PRO A 165 -5.94 15.67 -13.17
N VAL A 166 -6.09 15.05 -12.01
CA VAL A 166 -5.21 13.98 -11.50
C VAL A 166 -6.03 12.74 -11.15
N TYR A 167 -5.44 11.56 -11.28
CA TYR A 167 -6.14 10.28 -11.16
C TYR A 167 -5.39 9.29 -10.28
N ALA A 168 -6.13 8.53 -9.47
CA ALA A 168 -5.67 7.31 -8.84
C ALA A 168 -6.39 6.11 -9.48
N TYR A 169 -5.66 5.03 -9.74
CA TYR A 169 -6.16 3.87 -10.47
C TYR A 169 -6.17 2.64 -9.58
N TYR A 170 -7.24 1.86 -9.64
CA TYR A 170 -7.45 0.66 -8.84
C TYR A 170 -7.88 -0.46 -9.78
N ASP A 171 -7.18 -1.58 -9.70
CA ASP A 171 -7.40 -2.74 -10.56
C ASP A 171 -8.39 -3.70 -9.90
N TRP A 172 -8.08 -4.20 -8.71
CA TRP A 172 -8.98 -5.10 -7.99
C TRP A 172 -8.92 -4.88 -6.50
N VAL A 173 -9.97 -5.36 -5.81
CA VAL A 173 -10.02 -5.45 -4.34
C VAL A 173 -10.38 -6.87 -3.93
N LYS A 174 -9.77 -7.36 -2.85
CA LYS A 174 -10.17 -8.60 -2.19
C LYS A 174 -10.45 -8.38 -0.72
N TYR A 175 -11.36 -9.19 -0.19
CA TYR A 175 -11.61 -9.28 1.23
C TYR A 175 -11.60 -10.74 1.68
N TYR A 176 -10.93 -10.98 2.81
CA TYR A 176 -10.87 -12.23 3.50
C TYR A 176 -11.38 -12.01 4.92
N SER A 177 -12.28 -12.87 5.39
CA SER A 177 -12.72 -12.86 6.78
C SER A 177 -11.62 -13.41 7.68
N TYR A 178 -11.53 -12.91 8.91
CA TYR A 178 -10.65 -13.47 9.92
C TYR A 178 -11.18 -14.83 10.40
N THR A 179 -10.37 -15.87 10.22
CA THR A 179 -10.64 -17.28 10.52
C THR A 179 -9.44 -17.86 11.27
N PRO A 180 -9.27 -17.54 12.57
CA PRO A 180 -8.06 -17.81 13.35
C PRO A 180 -7.63 -19.29 13.38
N GLU A 181 -8.58 -20.20 13.19
CA GLU A 181 -8.38 -21.65 13.15
C GLU A 181 -7.67 -22.16 11.88
N THR A 182 -7.60 -21.35 10.83
CA THR A 182 -6.91 -21.69 9.58
C THR A 182 -5.41 -21.36 9.67
N SER A 183 -4.58 -22.04 8.87
CA SER A 183 -3.13 -21.80 8.87
C SER A 183 -2.74 -20.39 8.39
N SER A 184 -3.56 -19.76 7.55
CA SER A 184 -3.39 -18.38 7.11
C SER A 184 -4.07 -17.37 8.04
N HIS A 185 -4.90 -17.82 8.98
CA HIS A 185 -5.82 -17.00 9.78
C HIS A 185 -6.87 -16.18 8.98
N PHE A 186 -6.94 -16.33 7.65
CA PHE A 186 -7.85 -15.58 6.78
C PHE A 186 -8.42 -16.46 5.66
N THR A 187 -9.72 -16.30 5.39
CA THR A 187 -10.46 -17.04 4.35
C THR A 187 -11.09 -16.10 3.34
N LEU A 188 -10.77 -16.28 2.05
CA LEU A 188 -11.26 -15.43 0.95
C LEU A 188 -12.79 -15.45 0.91
N GLN A 189 -13.39 -14.27 0.95
CA GLN A 189 -14.85 -14.11 0.82
C GLN A 189 -15.23 -13.66 -0.58
N TRP A 190 -14.49 -12.70 -1.12
CA TRP A 190 -14.78 -12.17 -2.44
C TRP A 190 -13.59 -11.44 -3.06
N VAL A 191 -13.64 -11.39 -4.40
CA VAL A 191 -12.79 -10.58 -5.27
C VAL A 191 -13.72 -9.69 -6.09
N ASP A 192 -13.33 -8.44 -6.27
CA ASP A 192 -13.98 -7.50 -7.19
C ASP A 192 -12.91 -7.00 -8.17
N SER A 193 -13.09 -7.26 -9.46
CA SER A 193 -12.17 -6.80 -10.52
C SER A 193 -12.38 -5.34 -10.92
N LEU A 194 -13.31 -4.62 -10.25
CA LEU A 194 -13.56 -3.19 -10.47
C LEU A 194 -13.75 -2.81 -11.95
N GLU A 195 -14.31 -3.70 -12.76
CA GLU A 195 -14.61 -3.44 -14.18
C GLU A 195 -15.86 -2.57 -14.34
N ALA A 196 -16.76 -2.58 -13.35
CA ALA A 196 -18.00 -1.82 -13.32
C ALA A 196 -18.45 -1.55 -11.88
N TRP A 197 -19.39 -0.61 -11.72
CA TRP A 197 -19.99 -0.33 -10.40
C TRP A 197 -20.91 -1.47 -9.94
N ASP A 198 -20.45 -2.27 -8.99
CA ASP A 198 -21.30 -3.17 -8.20
C ASP A 198 -22.04 -2.38 -7.11
N ALA A 199 -23.23 -1.88 -7.45
CA ALA A 199 -24.09 -1.13 -6.54
C ALA A 199 -24.65 -1.96 -5.36
N SER A 200 -24.50 -3.29 -5.37
CA SER A 200 -24.86 -4.13 -4.23
C SER A 200 -23.78 -4.15 -3.16
N ARG A 201 -22.54 -3.83 -3.54
CA ARG A 201 -21.36 -3.88 -2.68
C ARG A 201 -20.83 -2.52 -2.30
N TRP A 202 -20.89 -1.56 -3.23
CA TRP A 202 -20.24 -0.28 -3.09
C TRP A 202 -21.20 0.90 -3.29
N GLN A 203 -20.88 1.99 -2.62
CA GLN A 203 -21.49 3.29 -2.81
C GLN A 203 -20.42 4.32 -3.20
N LYS A 204 -20.86 5.33 -3.96
CA LYS A 204 -20.06 6.49 -4.34
C LYS A 204 -20.36 7.64 -3.38
N ALA A 205 -19.34 8.24 -2.78
CA ALA A 205 -19.52 9.32 -1.83
C ALA A 205 -19.96 10.63 -2.50
N SER A 206 -20.70 11.45 -1.76
CA SER A 206 -21.14 12.79 -2.17
C SER A 206 -20.97 13.84 -1.05
N HIS A 207 -20.03 13.61 -0.13
CA HIS A 207 -19.83 14.40 1.09
C HIS A 207 -18.43 15.02 1.14
N THR A 208 -18.15 15.75 2.22
CA THR A 208 -16.83 16.32 2.53
C THR A 208 -16.70 16.60 4.04
N TRP A 209 -15.53 17.05 4.49
CA TRP A 209 -15.25 17.41 5.89
C TRP A 209 -14.30 18.61 6.01
N ASN A 210 -14.15 19.16 7.21
CA ASN A 210 -13.16 20.22 7.49
C ASN A 210 -11.74 19.71 7.28
N GLY A 211 -10.90 20.47 6.59
CA GLY A 211 -9.54 20.05 6.24
C GLY A 211 -9.40 19.40 4.86
N ASN A 212 -10.51 18.95 4.27
CA ASN A 212 -10.56 18.50 2.90
C ASN A 212 -10.90 19.68 1.97
N LEU A 213 -10.14 19.92 0.89
CA LEU A 213 -10.41 20.98 -0.08
C LEU A 213 -11.27 20.54 -1.26
N VAL A 214 -11.77 19.29 -1.27
CA VAL A 214 -12.65 18.77 -2.31
C VAL A 214 -14.04 18.45 -1.79
N ASP A 215 -15.06 18.55 -2.64
CA ASP A 215 -16.29 17.78 -2.45
C ASP A 215 -16.15 16.44 -3.18
N PHE A 216 -16.47 15.33 -2.52
CA PHE A 216 -16.62 14.07 -3.24
C PHE A 216 -17.86 14.12 -4.13
N THR A 217 -17.70 13.64 -5.37
CA THR A 217 -18.79 13.60 -6.35
C THR A 217 -18.80 12.25 -7.08
N PRO A 218 -19.97 11.59 -7.22
CA PRO A 218 -20.06 10.27 -7.87
C PRO A 218 -19.54 10.23 -9.31
N GLU A 219 -19.56 11.35 -10.03
CA GLU A 219 -19.06 11.50 -11.40
C GLU A 219 -17.53 11.33 -11.49
N ASN A 220 -16.81 11.55 -10.39
CA ASN A 220 -15.36 11.33 -10.33
C ASN A 220 -15.00 9.88 -9.93
N VAL A 221 -15.99 9.00 -9.71
CA VAL A 221 -15.78 7.56 -9.57
C VAL A 221 -16.09 6.91 -10.94
N VAL A 222 -15.07 6.65 -11.73
CA VAL A 222 -15.18 6.20 -13.12
C VAL A 222 -14.71 4.76 -13.27
N PHE A 223 -15.34 4.00 -14.13
CA PHE A 223 -14.93 2.64 -14.51
C PHE A 223 -14.55 2.64 -15.98
N ARG A 224 -13.31 2.27 -16.30
CA ARG A 224 -12.80 2.30 -17.67
C ARG A 224 -11.63 1.35 -17.85
N ASP A 225 -11.59 0.67 -19.00
CA ASP A 225 -10.50 -0.25 -19.39
C ASP A 225 -10.22 -1.36 -18.37
N GLY A 226 -11.23 -1.75 -17.58
CA GLY A 226 -11.11 -2.75 -16.52
C GLY A 226 -10.68 -2.21 -15.16
N TYR A 227 -10.55 -0.89 -15.00
CA TYR A 227 -10.10 -0.26 -13.76
C TYR A 227 -11.17 0.66 -13.16
N LEU A 228 -11.16 0.77 -11.83
CA LEU A 228 -11.73 1.90 -11.11
C LEU A 228 -10.74 3.07 -11.14
N ILE A 229 -11.23 4.24 -11.52
CA ILE A 229 -10.46 5.48 -11.59
C ILE A 229 -11.12 6.51 -10.68
N LEU A 230 -10.40 6.91 -9.63
CA LEU A 230 -10.81 8.00 -8.75
C LEU A 230 -10.19 9.30 -9.27
N CYS A 231 -11.04 10.25 -9.60
CA CYS A 231 -10.65 11.49 -10.26
C CYS A 231 -10.61 12.66 -9.27
N LEU A 232 -9.58 13.49 -9.42
CA LEU A 232 -9.46 14.79 -8.79
C LEU A 232 -9.50 15.87 -9.88
N THR A 233 -10.51 16.74 -9.84
CA THR A 233 -10.88 17.61 -10.95
C THR A 233 -11.38 18.99 -10.50
N LEU A 234 -11.55 19.89 -11.47
CA LEU A 234 -12.35 21.10 -11.29
C LEU A 234 -13.85 20.78 -11.44
N PRO A 235 -14.76 21.54 -10.81
CA PRO A 235 -16.21 21.30 -10.87
C PRO A 235 -16.81 21.20 -12.28
N GLY A 236 -16.23 21.90 -13.26
CA GLY A 236 -16.70 21.89 -14.66
C GLY A 236 -16.04 20.83 -15.56
N ALA A 237 -15.18 19.97 -15.01
CA ALA A 237 -14.37 19.01 -15.76
C ALA A 237 -14.35 17.64 -15.04
N LEU A 238 -15.53 17.17 -14.61
CA LEU A 238 -15.67 15.93 -13.86
C LEU A 238 -15.33 14.68 -14.69
N GLY A 239 -15.00 13.61 -13.97
CA GLY A 239 -14.71 12.30 -14.53
C GLY A 239 -13.33 12.17 -15.14
N TYR A 240 -13.16 11.11 -15.92
CA TYR A 240 -11.89 10.71 -16.51
C TYR A 240 -11.83 11.13 -17.98
N ASN A 241 -10.87 11.99 -18.33
CA ASN A 241 -10.60 12.38 -19.71
C ASN A 241 -9.19 11.98 -20.18
N GLY A 242 -8.51 11.15 -19.40
CA GLY A 242 -7.20 10.59 -19.74
C GLY A 242 -7.26 9.58 -20.90
N GLY A 243 -6.06 9.15 -21.32
CA GLY A 243 -5.87 8.10 -22.32
C GLY A 243 -6.18 6.70 -21.77
N PRO A 244 -5.71 5.63 -22.43
CA PRO A 244 -5.79 4.28 -21.87
C PRO A 244 -5.03 4.19 -20.54
N VAL A 245 -5.54 3.35 -19.62
CA VAL A 245 -4.79 3.01 -18.40
C VAL A 245 -3.56 2.19 -18.78
N ILE A 246 -2.38 2.68 -18.41
CA ILE A 246 -1.12 1.96 -18.61
C ILE A 246 -0.79 1.19 -17.34
N ASP A 247 -0.81 -0.13 -17.47
CA ASP A 247 -0.42 -1.09 -16.45
C ASP A 247 0.81 -1.83 -16.95
N GLN A 248 1.96 -1.21 -16.71
CA GLN A 248 3.26 -1.74 -17.07
C GLN A 248 4.11 -1.77 -15.80
N ASP A 249 4.79 -2.89 -15.62
CA ASP A 249 5.84 -3.00 -14.63
C ASP A 249 7.09 -2.22 -15.10
N VAL A 250 7.47 -1.22 -14.33
CA VAL A 250 8.61 -0.34 -14.58
C VAL A 250 9.61 -0.36 -13.43
N ASP A 251 9.34 -1.14 -12.39
CA ASP A 251 10.15 -1.17 -11.19
C ASP A 251 11.11 -2.35 -11.26
N PRO A 252 12.42 -2.14 -10.98
CA PRO A 252 13.34 -3.26 -10.88
C PRO A 252 13.09 -4.07 -9.61
N PRO A 253 13.45 -5.36 -9.62
CA PRO A 253 13.34 -6.18 -8.42
C PRO A 253 14.29 -5.63 -7.35
N TYR A 254 13.92 -5.73 -6.08
CA TYR A 254 14.79 -5.31 -4.98
C TYR A 254 14.85 -6.37 -3.88
N MET A 255 15.93 -6.32 -3.11
CA MET A 255 16.13 -7.23 -1.98
C MET A 255 15.22 -6.83 -0.81
N VAL A 256 14.38 -7.74 -0.35
CA VAL A 256 13.45 -7.51 0.78
C VAL A 256 14.08 -7.96 2.10
N TRP A 257 14.69 -9.15 2.11
CA TRP A 257 15.43 -9.66 3.27
C TRP A 257 16.52 -10.65 2.84
N ALA A 258 17.56 -10.76 3.66
CA ALA A 258 18.63 -11.74 3.53
C ALA A 258 18.84 -12.46 4.86
N ARG A 259 18.76 -13.79 4.90
CA ARG A 259 18.93 -14.60 6.12
C ARG A 259 20.09 -15.57 6.01
N SER A 260 20.98 -15.55 7.00
CA SER A 260 22.10 -16.48 7.07
C SER A 260 21.76 -17.76 7.84
N TYR A 261 22.35 -18.86 7.42
CA TYR A 261 22.37 -20.18 8.06
C TYR A 261 23.77 -20.77 7.88
N PRO A 262 24.13 -21.87 8.57
CA PRO A 262 25.40 -22.54 8.30
C PRO A 262 25.57 -22.85 6.80
N ASP A 263 26.68 -22.35 6.24
CA ASP A 263 27.13 -22.48 4.85
C ASP A 263 26.20 -21.92 3.76
N LYS A 264 25.14 -21.18 4.12
CA LYS A 264 24.15 -20.69 3.15
C LYS A 264 23.49 -19.37 3.57
N LEU A 265 23.04 -18.62 2.57
CA LEU A 265 22.25 -17.42 2.74
C LEU A 265 21.01 -17.51 1.83
N PHE A 266 19.84 -17.15 2.36
CA PHE A 266 18.61 -17.02 1.58
C PHE A 266 18.32 -15.53 1.37
N LEU A 267 18.21 -15.12 0.11
CA LEU A 267 17.89 -13.78 -0.31
C LEU A 267 16.52 -13.78 -0.98
N PHE A 268 15.60 -12.96 -0.50
CA PHE A 268 14.25 -12.83 -1.07
C PHE A 268 14.09 -11.52 -1.81
N PHE A 269 13.58 -11.60 -3.02
CA PHE A 269 13.28 -10.47 -3.89
C PHE A 269 11.80 -10.07 -3.81
N SER A 270 11.51 -8.81 -4.13
CA SER A 270 10.17 -8.22 -4.15
C SER A 270 9.20 -8.96 -5.07
N GLU A 271 9.71 -9.55 -6.13
CA GLU A 271 8.96 -10.16 -7.22
C GLU A 271 9.72 -11.33 -7.85
N PRO A 272 9.10 -12.10 -8.77
CA PRO A 272 9.81 -13.13 -9.51
C PRO A 272 10.96 -12.57 -10.33
N VAL A 273 12.15 -13.17 -10.21
CA VAL A 273 13.36 -12.73 -10.92
C VAL A 273 13.77 -13.72 -12.01
N ASP A 274 14.44 -13.21 -13.05
CA ASP A 274 15.00 -14.03 -14.11
C ASP A 274 16.04 -15.02 -13.57
N SER A 275 15.88 -16.29 -13.95
CA SER A 275 16.72 -17.40 -13.51
C SER A 275 18.18 -17.30 -13.93
N VAL A 276 18.50 -16.60 -15.03
CA VAL A 276 19.87 -16.45 -15.52
C VAL A 276 20.61 -15.42 -14.68
N SER A 277 20.03 -14.22 -14.54
CA SER A 277 20.60 -13.15 -13.72
C SER A 277 20.66 -13.51 -12.23
N ALA A 278 19.62 -14.16 -11.69
CA ALA A 278 19.53 -14.59 -10.28
C ALA A 278 20.51 -15.70 -9.89
N GLN A 279 21.08 -16.43 -10.85
CA GLN A 279 22.03 -17.51 -10.57
C GLN A 279 23.47 -17.17 -11.01
N ASN A 280 23.70 -15.96 -11.51
CA ASN A 280 25.03 -15.47 -11.83
C ASN A 280 25.78 -15.06 -10.56
N LEU A 281 26.87 -15.75 -10.23
CA LEU A 281 27.65 -15.48 -9.02
C LEU A 281 28.23 -14.06 -8.97
N ASN A 282 28.55 -13.47 -10.14
CA ASN A 282 29.13 -12.13 -10.23
C ASN A 282 28.15 -11.02 -9.79
N ASN A 283 26.88 -11.36 -9.62
CA ASN A 283 25.84 -10.44 -9.18
C ASN A 283 25.79 -10.34 -7.64
N TYR A 284 26.54 -11.16 -6.90
CA TYR A 284 26.52 -11.20 -5.44
C TYR A 284 27.89 -10.91 -4.83
N ILE A 285 27.96 -9.97 -3.89
CA ILE A 285 29.18 -9.62 -3.17
C ILE A 285 28.90 -9.68 -1.68
N LEU A 286 29.64 -10.52 -0.96
CA LEU A 286 29.57 -10.61 0.50
C LEU A 286 30.97 -10.38 1.08
N PRO A 287 31.30 -9.16 1.54
CA PRO A 287 32.64 -8.83 2.03
C PRO A 287 33.12 -9.81 3.12
N GLY A 288 34.33 -10.35 2.94
CA GLY A 288 34.93 -11.32 3.86
C GLY A 288 34.57 -12.79 3.59
N PHE A 289 33.66 -13.07 2.66
CA PHE A 289 33.22 -14.43 2.34
C PHE A 289 33.17 -14.67 0.83
N SER A 290 33.25 -15.93 0.41
CA SER A 290 33.11 -16.31 -1.00
C SER A 290 31.73 -16.91 -1.26
N VAL A 291 31.00 -16.32 -2.22
CA VAL A 291 29.77 -16.91 -2.75
C VAL A 291 30.17 -17.93 -3.82
N THR A 292 29.90 -19.21 -3.55
CA THR A 292 30.35 -20.34 -4.40
C THR A 292 29.22 -20.99 -5.20
N GLY A 293 27.98 -20.60 -4.92
CA GLY A 293 26.79 -21.10 -5.59
C GLY A 293 25.62 -20.14 -5.42
N ALA A 294 24.77 -20.04 -6.43
CA ALA A 294 23.50 -19.31 -6.38
C ALA A 294 22.43 -20.18 -7.05
N LYS A 295 21.30 -20.39 -6.39
CA LYS A 295 20.19 -21.18 -6.92
C LYS A 295 18.87 -20.46 -6.66
N LEU A 296 18.14 -20.16 -7.73
CA LEU A 296 16.76 -19.67 -7.62
C LEU A 296 15.86 -20.83 -7.17
N LEU A 297 15.04 -20.59 -6.14
CA LEU A 297 14.08 -21.57 -5.63
C LEU A 297 12.78 -21.55 -6.44
N ASN A 298 11.92 -22.55 -6.21
CA ASN A 298 10.70 -22.75 -6.98
C ASN A 298 9.66 -21.64 -6.80
N ASP A 299 9.80 -20.79 -5.78
CA ASP A 299 8.94 -19.62 -5.59
C ASP A 299 9.26 -18.48 -6.58
N GLY A 300 10.37 -18.59 -7.32
CA GLY A 300 10.83 -17.57 -8.27
C GLY A 300 11.36 -16.29 -7.63
N ARG A 301 11.30 -16.16 -6.30
CA ARG A 301 11.67 -14.94 -5.55
C ARG A 301 12.83 -15.15 -4.59
N THR A 302 13.11 -16.39 -4.20
CA THR A 302 14.19 -16.70 -3.24
C THR A 302 15.41 -17.25 -3.95
N VAL A 303 16.55 -16.60 -3.77
CA VAL A 303 17.86 -17.13 -4.18
C VAL A 303 18.59 -17.70 -2.95
N ARG A 304 18.96 -18.97 -3.02
CA ARG A 304 19.85 -19.61 -2.05
C ARG A 304 21.30 -19.46 -2.52
N LEU A 305 22.06 -18.66 -1.81
CA LEU A 305 23.51 -18.54 -1.96
C LEU A 305 24.23 -19.61 -1.12
N THR A 306 25.27 -20.22 -1.68
CA THR A 306 26.19 -21.13 -0.99
C THR A 306 27.41 -20.33 -0.56
N VAL A 307 27.60 -20.20 0.75
CA VAL A 307 28.64 -19.35 1.36
C VAL A 307 29.33 -20.16 2.46
N PRO A 308 30.29 -21.04 2.10
CA PRO A 308 30.95 -21.91 3.06
C PRO A 308 31.66 -21.10 4.17
N GLY A 309 31.49 -21.52 5.42
CA GLY A 309 32.16 -20.90 6.56
C GLY A 309 31.66 -19.50 6.93
N ILE A 310 30.46 -19.11 6.48
CA ILE A 310 29.84 -17.83 6.89
C ILE A 310 29.75 -17.73 8.41
N ASP A 311 30.29 -16.63 8.98
CA ASP A 311 30.23 -16.38 10.42
C ASP A 311 28.91 -15.70 10.79
N LEU A 312 28.05 -16.44 11.50
CA LEU A 312 26.73 -16.01 11.91
C LEU A 312 26.75 -14.96 13.04
N ASN A 313 27.90 -14.72 13.66
CA ASN A 313 28.05 -13.72 14.72
C ASN A 313 28.41 -12.33 14.17
N LEU A 314 28.78 -12.24 12.89
CA LEU A 314 29.11 -10.97 12.26
C LEU A 314 27.85 -10.26 11.77
N THR A 315 27.87 -8.93 11.86
CA THR A 315 26.92 -8.11 11.10
C THR A 315 27.41 -8.02 9.66
N LEU A 316 26.70 -8.69 8.76
CA LEU A 316 27.04 -8.76 7.34
C LEU A 316 26.09 -7.90 6.52
N ASN A 317 26.60 -7.36 5.42
CA ASN A 317 25.80 -6.74 4.37
C ASN A 317 26.06 -7.48 3.06
N LEU A 318 25.01 -8.03 2.47
CA LEU A 318 25.06 -8.60 1.14
C LEU A 318 24.81 -7.49 0.13
N LEU A 319 25.66 -7.41 -0.89
CA LEU A 319 25.38 -6.58 -2.06
C LEU A 319 24.90 -7.44 -3.22
N ALA A 320 23.87 -6.95 -3.92
CA ALA A 320 23.38 -7.55 -5.16
C ALA A 320 23.21 -6.48 -6.25
N LYS A 321 23.40 -6.88 -7.51
CA LYS A 321 23.25 -6.03 -8.69
C LYS A 321 22.86 -6.85 -9.92
N ASP A 322 22.43 -6.19 -10.99
CA ASP A 322 22.27 -6.80 -12.32
C ASP A 322 21.29 -8.00 -12.32
N ILE A 323 20.38 -8.06 -11.34
CA ILE A 323 19.25 -9.01 -11.27
C ILE A 323 18.10 -8.40 -12.04
N ALA A 324 17.57 -9.15 -13.01
CA ALA A 324 16.43 -8.75 -13.81
C ALA A 324 15.14 -9.40 -13.28
N ASP A 325 14.02 -8.71 -13.45
CA ASP A 325 12.68 -9.29 -13.29
C ASP A 325 12.27 -10.13 -14.52
N LEU A 326 10.97 -10.45 -14.61
CA LEU A 326 10.37 -11.14 -15.75
C LEU A 326 9.58 -10.20 -16.68
N ALA A 327 9.70 -8.88 -16.51
CA ALA A 327 9.00 -7.90 -17.35
C ALA A 327 9.54 -7.90 -18.79
N SER A 328 8.79 -7.27 -19.71
CA SER A 328 9.20 -7.14 -21.11
C SER A 328 9.06 -5.68 -21.58
N PRO A 329 10.17 -4.93 -21.77
CA PRO A 329 11.56 -5.34 -21.49
C PRO A 329 11.83 -5.55 -19.99
N PRO A 330 12.82 -6.37 -19.60
CA PRO A 330 13.13 -6.59 -18.18
C PRO A 330 13.64 -5.33 -17.48
N ASN A 331 13.19 -5.08 -16.25
CA ASN A 331 13.79 -4.06 -15.38
C ASN A 331 14.92 -4.69 -14.57
N VAL A 332 16.02 -3.95 -14.41
CA VAL A 332 17.26 -4.48 -13.84
C VAL A 332 17.64 -3.68 -12.60
N MET A 333 17.86 -4.38 -11.50
CA MET A 333 18.23 -3.74 -10.24
C MET A 333 19.64 -3.14 -10.30
N SER A 334 19.76 -1.93 -9.76
CA SER A 334 21.07 -1.32 -9.50
C SER A 334 21.76 -1.97 -8.29
N LEU A 335 23.06 -1.73 -8.14
CA LEU A 335 23.80 -2.18 -6.97
C LEU A 335 23.15 -1.67 -5.68
N SER A 336 22.70 -2.58 -4.85
CA SER A 336 22.11 -2.29 -3.54
C SER A 336 22.69 -3.20 -2.47
N SER A 337 22.55 -2.78 -1.22
CA SER A 337 23.06 -3.48 -0.05
C SER A 337 21.91 -3.80 0.89
N ILE A 338 21.90 -5.01 1.44
CA ILE A 338 20.94 -5.42 2.46
C ILE A 338 21.64 -6.04 3.67
N LYS A 339 21.17 -5.67 4.86
CA LYS A 339 21.66 -6.27 6.11
C LYS A 339 21.23 -7.74 6.16
N VAL A 340 22.19 -8.63 6.40
CA VAL A 340 21.91 -10.04 6.65
C VAL A 340 21.41 -10.18 8.07
N ILE A 341 20.22 -10.75 8.23
CA ILE A 341 19.59 -10.99 9.52
C ILE A 341 19.75 -12.45 9.94
N PRO A 342 19.71 -12.74 11.26
CA PRO A 342 19.81 -14.10 11.77
C PRO A 342 18.72 -15.04 11.22
N PRO A 343 18.96 -16.36 11.27
CA PRO A 343 17.94 -17.34 10.89
C PRO A 343 16.69 -17.17 11.76
N LEU A 344 15.52 -17.50 11.20
CA LEU A 344 14.34 -17.68 12.04
C LEU A 344 14.60 -18.85 13.00
N PRO A 345 14.14 -18.78 14.26
CA PRO A 345 14.08 -19.95 15.12
C PRO A 345 13.37 -21.07 14.35
N VAL A 346 13.94 -22.26 14.36
CA VAL A 346 13.20 -23.44 13.90
C VAL A 346 12.04 -23.61 14.90
N PRO A 347 10.78 -23.77 14.44
CA PRO A 347 9.66 -23.99 15.33
C PRO A 347 9.86 -25.18 16.26
#